data_AF-A0A9P8XUS9-F1
#
_entry.id   AF-A0A9P8XUS9-F1
#
_cell.length_a   1.000
_cell.length_b   1.000
_cell.length_c   1.000
_cell.angle_alpha   90.00
_cell.angle_beta   90.00
_cell.angle_gamma   90.00
#
_symmetry.space_group_name_H-M   'P 1'
#
loop_
_entity.id
_entity.type
_entity.pdbx_description
1 polymer ?
#
loop_
_entity_poly.entity_id
_entity_poly.type
_entity_poly.pdbx_seq_one_letter_code
_entity_poly.pdbx_strand_id
1 'polypeptide(L)'
;MAFELLTIVHAVAFVFAIIELGLTAYAAQWFFFGWAAPTVNFMVFNSVWSILVLIYVGVIPLVASRIFHKLVSFGLNALTALFWFAGSIALAVRYGPSVSCNGNNVCGSTKAAIAFGFFLWAIFTALAVIDGLGSFRNRGVKGGSRV
;
A
#
# COMPACT_ATOMS: atom_id res chain seq x y z
N MET A 1 -18.89 9.53 11.41
CA MET A 1 -17.76 10.46 11.14
C MET A 1 -16.43 9.70 10.92
N ALA A 2 -15.68 9.32 11.97
CA ALA A 2 -14.33 8.75 11.79
C ALA A 2 -14.31 7.36 11.13
N PHE A 3 -15.31 6.52 11.42
CA PHE A 3 -15.42 5.18 10.84
C PHE A 3 -15.75 5.21 9.33
N GLU A 4 -16.58 6.17 8.91
CA GLU A 4 -16.92 6.36 7.48
C GLU A 4 -15.76 6.97 6.69
N LEU A 5 -15.00 7.89 7.29
CA LEU A 5 -13.78 8.40 6.66
C LEU A 5 -12.75 7.27 6.49
N LEU A 6 -12.63 6.41 7.50
CA LEU A 6 -11.71 5.27 7.46
C LEU A 6 -12.09 4.30 6.33
N THR A 7 -13.36 3.93 6.18
CA THR A 7 -13.81 3.03 5.10
C THR A 7 -13.63 3.64 3.72
N ILE A 8 -13.87 4.95 3.56
CA ILE A 8 -13.61 5.67 2.30
C ILE A 8 -12.12 5.60 1.95
N VAL A 9 -11.22 5.83 2.91
CA VAL A 9 -9.76 5.75 2.67
C VAL A 9 -9.34 4.33 2.26
N HIS A 10 -9.91 3.29 2.86
CA HIS A 10 -9.66 1.91 2.44
C HIS A 10 -10.19 1.60 1.04
N ALA A 11 -11.37 2.11 0.69
CA ALA A 11 -11.94 1.98 -0.64
C ALA A 11 -11.06 2.66 -1.70
N VAL A 12 -10.55 3.86 -1.40
CA VAL A 12 -9.60 4.57 -2.26
C VAL A 12 -8.30 3.75 -2.39
N ALA A 13 -7.71 3.29 -1.29
CA ALA A 13 -6.52 2.45 -1.33
C ALA A 13 -6.71 1.18 -2.17
N PHE A 14 -7.90 0.57 -2.10
CA PHE A 14 -8.26 -0.62 -2.88
C PHE A 14 -8.32 -0.33 -4.39
N VAL A 15 -8.96 0.78 -4.78
CA VAL A 15 -9.02 1.19 -6.19
C VAL A 15 -7.62 1.48 -6.72
N PHE A 16 -6.79 2.20 -5.95
CA PHE A 16 -5.42 2.49 -6.34
C PHE A 16 -4.57 1.22 -6.47
N ALA A 17 -4.75 0.22 -5.59
CA ALA A 17 -4.06 -1.07 -5.69
C ALA A 17 -4.47 -1.86 -6.95
N ILE A 18 -5.74 -1.80 -7.37
CA ILE A 18 -6.21 -2.41 -8.63
C ILE A 18 -5.60 -1.70 -9.85
N ILE A 19 -5.53 -0.37 -9.82
CA ILE A 19 -4.91 0.42 -10.88
C ILE A 19 -3.44 0.00 -11.02
N GLU A 20 -2.68 -0.08 -9.93
CA GLU A 20 -1.29 -0.56 -9.94
C GLU A 20 -1.16 -2.00 -10.46
N LEU A 21 -2.06 -2.90 -10.07
CA LEU A 21 -2.07 -4.27 -10.60
C LEU A 21 -2.27 -4.28 -12.12
N GLY A 22 -3.14 -3.42 -12.66
CA GLY A 22 -3.34 -3.27 -14.09
C GLY A 22 -2.12 -2.69 -14.83
N LEU A 23 -1.50 -1.64 -14.27
CA LEU A 23 -0.30 -1.04 -14.87
C LEU A 23 0.90 -1.99 -14.84
N THR A 24 1.09 -2.71 -13.73
CA THR A 24 2.20 -3.65 -13.55
C THR A 24 2.00 -4.92 -14.37
N ALA A 25 0.77 -5.39 -14.54
CA ALA A 25 0.44 -6.49 -15.45
C ALA A 25 0.69 -6.11 -16.92
N TYR A 26 0.32 -4.89 -17.34
CA TYR A 26 0.61 -4.39 -18.68
C TYR A 26 2.12 -4.25 -18.93
N ALA A 27 2.87 -3.75 -17.95
CA ALA A 27 4.33 -3.73 -18.01
C ALA A 27 4.91 -5.15 -18.09
N ALA A 28 4.42 -6.10 -17.28
CA ALA A 28 4.87 -7.49 -17.28
C ALA A 28 4.62 -8.20 -18.62
N GLN A 29 3.48 -7.96 -19.27
CA GLN A 29 3.20 -8.46 -20.62
C GLN A 29 4.24 -7.95 -21.62
N TRP A 30 4.72 -6.71 -21.47
CA TRP A 30 5.69 -6.17 -22.41
C TRP A 30 7.12 -6.64 -22.17
N PHE A 31 7.49 -6.85 -20.90
CA PHE A 31 8.77 -7.45 -20.52
C PHE A 31 8.79 -8.98 -20.64
N PHE A 32 7.69 -9.64 -21.02
CA PHE A 32 7.65 -11.10 -21.21
C PHE A 32 8.60 -11.57 -22.34
N PHE A 33 8.92 -10.70 -23.30
CA PHE A 33 9.90 -10.96 -24.36
C PHE A 33 11.36 -10.65 -23.95
N GLY A 34 11.59 -10.13 -22.74
CA GLY A 34 12.92 -9.82 -22.24
C GLY A 34 12.94 -9.83 -20.72
N TRP A 35 13.42 -10.94 -20.14
CA TRP A 35 13.74 -11.10 -18.72
C TRP A 35 12.83 -10.30 -17.78
N ALA A 36 11.68 -10.87 -17.41
CA ALA A 36 10.75 -10.28 -16.45
C ALA A 36 11.50 -9.65 -15.28
N ALA A 37 11.52 -8.32 -15.25
CA ALA A 37 12.43 -7.63 -14.35
C ALA A 37 11.99 -7.83 -12.89
N PRO A 38 12.90 -8.19 -11.96
CA PRO A 38 12.56 -8.51 -10.58
C PRO A 38 11.68 -7.47 -9.87
N THR A 39 11.80 -6.20 -10.25
CA THR A 39 11.02 -5.09 -9.68
C THR A 39 9.54 -5.11 -10.09
N VAL A 40 9.22 -5.60 -11.29
CA VAL A 40 7.81 -5.71 -11.74
C VAL A 40 7.11 -6.83 -10.97
N ASN A 41 7.79 -7.96 -10.77
CA ASN A 41 7.27 -9.05 -9.94
C ASN A 41 7.05 -8.62 -8.48
N PHE A 42 7.96 -7.81 -7.92
CA PHE A 42 7.78 -7.24 -6.59
C PHE A 42 6.54 -6.33 -6.49
N MET A 43 6.28 -5.53 -7.52
CA MET A 43 5.10 -4.66 -7.58
C MET A 43 3.78 -5.43 -7.68
N VAL A 44 3.75 -6.53 -8.45
CA VAL A 44 2.59 -7.43 -8.50
C VAL A 44 2.35 -8.07 -7.13
N PHE A 45 3.41 -8.58 -6.49
CA PHE A 45 3.32 -9.10 -5.13
C PHE A 45 2.76 -8.05 -4.16
N ASN A 46 3.28 -6.83 -4.20
CA ASN A 46 2.86 -5.75 -3.33
C ASN A 46 1.37 -5.37 -3.54
N SER A 47 0.90 -5.38 -4.78
CA SER A 47 -0.50 -5.14 -5.12
C SER A 47 -1.41 -6.23 -4.54
N VAL A 48 -1.06 -7.51 -4.71
CA VAL A 48 -1.82 -8.64 -4.13
C VAL A 48 -1.78 -8.60 -2.60
N TRP A 49 -0.61 -8.34 -2.01
CA TRP A 49 -0.43 -8.20 -0.57
C TRP A 49 -1.32 -7.10 0.01
N SER A 50 -1.31 -5.92 -0.60
CA SER A 50 -2.14 -4.79 -0.14
C SER A 50 -3.64 -5.08 -0.21
N ILE A 51 -4.11 -5.79 -1.24
CA ILE A 51 -5.50 -6.27 -1.32
C ILE A 51 -5.84 -7.17 -0.13
N LEU A 52 -4.97 -8.13 0.21
CA LEU A 52 -5.19 -9.02 1.37
C LEU A 52 -5.22 -8.24 2.69
N VAL A 53 -4.33 -7.26 2.86
CA VAL A 53 -4.31 -6.40 4.05
C VAL A 53 -5.58 -5.57 4.14
N LEU A 54 -6.06 -5.00 3.03
CA LEU A 54 -7.31 -4.22 3.00
C LEU A 54 -8.53 -5.09 3.32
N ILE A 55 -8.57 -6.34 2.86
CA ILE A 55 -9.61 -7.30 3.25
C ILE A 55 -9.54 -7.58 4.75
N TYR A 56 -8.35 -7.83 5.30
CA TYR A 56 -8.18 -8.06 6.74
C TYR A 56 -8.62 -6.87 7.59
N VAL A 57 -8.15 -5.66 7.26
CA VAL A 57 -8.44 -4.43 8.02
C VAL A 57 -9.87 -3.95 7.80
N GLY A 58 -10.45 -4.17 6.62
CA GLY A 58 -11.81 -3.74 6.28
C GLY A 58 -12.92 -4.70 6.74
N VAL A 59 -12.73 -6.01 6.58
CA VAL A 59 -13.78 -7.02 6.82
C VAL A 59 -13.80 -7.52 8.27
N ILE A 60 -12.65 -7.69 8.91
CA ILE A 60 -12.61 -8.25 10.27
C ILE A 60 -13.24 -7.35 11.35
N PRO A 61 -13.12 -6.01 11.35
CA PRO A 61 -13.81 -5.20 12.36
C PRO A 61 -15.34 -5.24 12.20
N LEU A 62 -15.86 -5.57 11.01
CA LEU A 62 -17.29 -5.74 10.75
C LEU A 62 -17.83 -7.10 11.22
N VAL A 63 -17.02 -8.16 11.12
CA VAL A 63 -17.47 -9.54 11.39
C VAL A 63 -17.08 -10.03 12.78
N ALA A 64 -15.91 -9.65 13.30
CA ALA A 64 -15.36 -10.21 14.53
C ALA A 64 -14.47 -9.22 15.31
N SER A 65 -15.09 -8.25 15.98
CA SER A 65 -14.40 -7.30 16.89
C SER A 65 -13.61 -7.97 18.03
N ARG A 66 -13.91 -9.25 18.33
CA ARG A 66 -13.23 -10.05 19.37
C ARG A 66 -11.85 -10.59 18.94
N ILE A 67 -11.57 -10.67 17.64
CA ILE A 67 -10.31 -11.18 17.06
C ILE A 67 -9.43 -10.03 16.54
N PHE A 68 -9.98 -8.82 16.47
CA PHE A 68 -9.29 -7.66 15.92
C PHE A 68 -8.23 -7.11 16.89
N HIS A 69 -6.98 -7.54 16.70
CA HIS A 69 -5.85 -6.99 17.42
C HIS A 69 -5.39 -5.68 16.74
N LYS A 70 -5.63 -4.54 17.41
CA LYS A 70 -5.16 -3.21 16.96
C LYS A 70 -3.67 -3.18 16.62
N LEU A 71 -2.87 -3.98 17.32
CA LEU A 71 -1.42 -4.08 17.07
C LEU A 71 -1.09 -4.79 15.75
N VAL A 72 -1.89 -5.79 15.36
CA VAL A 72 -1.71 -6.53 14.10
C VAL A 72 -2.10 -5.65 12.92
N SER A 73 -3.18 -4.89 13.03
CA SER A 73 -3.59 -3.94 11.97
C SER A 73 -2.55 -2.84 11.76
N PHE A 74 -2.00 -2.29 12.87
CA PHE A 74 -0.87 -1.37 12.79
C PHE A 74 0.34 -1.98 12.07
N GLY A 75 0.72 -3.21 12.44
CA GLY A 75 1.84 -3.91 11.81
C GLY A 75 1.62 -4.17 10.32
N LEU A 76 0.43 -4.59 9.91
CA LEU A 76 0.07 -4.83 8.51
C LEU A 76 0.09 -3.54 7.68
N ASN A 77 -0.47 -2.44 8.20
CA ASN A 77 -0.46 -1.15 7.52
C ASN A 77 0.97 -0.59 7.41
N ALA A 78 1.78 -0.69 8.46
CA ALA A 78 3.18 -0.27 8.45
C ALA A 78 4.03 -1.10 7.47
N LEU A 79 3.85 -2.41 7.44
CA LEU A 79 4.57 -3.29 6.51
C LEU A 79 4.19 -2.99 5.05
N THR A 80 2.89 -2.79 4.80
CA THR A 80 2.39 -2.43 3.46
C THR A 80 2.95 -1.07 3.02
N ALA A 81 3.04 -0.09 3.91
CA ALA A 81 3.70 1.18 3.62
C ALA A 81 5.17 0.96 3.22
N LEU A 82 5.94 0.16 3.98
CA LEU A 82 7.34 -0.13 3.65
C LEU A 82 7.49 -0.80 2.27
N PHE A 83 6.60 -1.72 1.92
CA PHE A 83 6.62 -2.36 0.60
C PHE A 83 6.32 -1.38 -0.53
N TRP A 84 5.30 -0.51 -0.39
CA TRP A 84 5.03 0.54 -1.38
C TRP A 84 6.18 1.53 -1.50
N PHE A 85 6.83 1.90 -0.41
CA PHE A 85 8.00 2.78 -0.43
C PHE A 85 9.17 2.15 -1.20
N ALA A 86 9.57 0.95 -0.79
CA ALA A 86 10.70 0.23 -1.38
C ALA A 86 10.45 -0.06 -2.87
N GLY A 87 9.25 -0.49 -3.21
CA GLY A 87 8.86 -0.76 -4.59
C GLY A 87 8.89 0.49 -5.47
N SER A 88 8.33 1.60 -4.97
CA SER A 88 8.25 2.85 -5.75
C SER A 88 9.64 3.42 -6.02
N ILE A 89 10.55 3.35 -5.04
CA ILE A 89 11.95 3.74 -5.24
C ILE A 89 12.65 2.80 -6.22
N ALA A 90 12.44 1.49 -6.11
CA ALA A 90 13.07 0.54 -7.03
C ALA A 90 12.63 0.75 -8.49
N LEU A 91 11.36 1.11 -8.73
CA LEU A 91 10.89 1.54 -10.04
C LEU A 91 11.49 2.88 -10.45
N ALA A 92 11.55 3.85 -9.54
CA ALA A 92 12.09 5.19 -9.81
C ALA A 92 13.58 5.17 -10.18
N VAL A 93 14.37 4.28 -9.57
CA VAL A 93 15.80 4.12 -9.92
C VAL A 93 15.95 3.51 -11.32
N ARG A 94 15.09 2.56 -11.70
CA ARG A 94 15.18 1.89 -13.02
C ARG A 94 14.57 2.69 -14.17
N TYR A 95 13.51 3.46 -13.91
CA TYR A 95 12.71 4.15 -14.93
C TYR A 95 12.49 5.63 -14.63
N GLY A 96 13.41 6.22 -13.87
CA GLY A 96 13.38 7.60 -13.43
C GLY A 96 13.37 8.64 -14.57
N PRO A 97 13.38 9.93 -14.23
CA PRO A 97 13.16 11.04 -15.17
C PRO A 97 14.15 11.08 -16.36
N SER A 98 15.31 10.42 -16.24
CA SER A 98 16.34 10.33 -17.27
C SER A 98 15.99 9.42 -18.45
N VAL A 99 14.96 8.57 -18.36
CA VAL A 99 14.54 7.73 -19.50
C VAL A 99 13.60 8.54 -20.40
N SER A 100 14.11 8.93 -21.58
CA SER A 100 13.32 9.59 -22.62
C SER A 100 12.33 8.59 -23.21
N CYS A 101 11.07 8.75 -22.83
CA CYS A 101 9.97 7.99 -23.40
C CYS A 101 9.67 8.58 -24.78
N ASN A 102 10.35 8.10 -25.82
CA ASN A 102 10.26 8.59 -27.20
C ASN A 102 8.91 8.24 -27.88
N GLY A 103 7.79 8.44 -27.19
CA GLY A 103 6.43 8.04 -27.61
C GLY A 103 6.01 6.63 -27.22
N ASN A 104 6.81 5.88 -26.44
CA ASN A 104 6.48 4.52 -26.03
C ASN A 104 5.53 4.51 -24.81
N ASN A 105 4.30 4.04 -25.01
CA ASN A 105 3.22 3.99 -24.00
C ASN A 105 3.63 3.25 -22.70
N VAL A 106 4.56 2.31 -22.77
CA VAL A 106 4.97 1.53 -21.60
C VAL A 106 5.87 2.32 -20.64
N CYS A 107 6.66 3.25 -21.19
CA CYS A 107 7.51 4.13 -20.39
C CYS A 107 6.66 5.19 -19.66
N GLY A 108 5.60 5.70 -20.30
CA GLY A 108 4.61 6.56 -19.68
C GLY A 108 3.82 5.86 -18.57
N SER A 109 3.36 4.62 -18.83
CA SER A 109 2.69 3.79 -17.83
C SER A 109 3.57 3.53 -16.61
N THR A 110 4.85 3.20 -16.81
CA THR A 110 5.77 2.95 -15.69
C THR A 110 6.01 4.20 -14.83
N LYS A 111 6.06 5.40 -15.43
CA LYS A 111 6.15 6.67 -14.70
C LYS A 111 4.88 6.98 -13.91
N ALA A 112 3.71 6.68 -14.48
CA ALA A 112 2.44 6.79 -13.76
C ALA A 112 2.41 5.83 -12.56
N ALA A 113 2.87 4.58 -12.74
CA ALA A 113 2.93 3.59 -11.67
C ALA A 113 3.81 4.04 -10.49
N ILE A 114 4.93 4.73 -10.77
CA ILE A 114 5.77 5.32 -9.71
C ILE A 114 4.97 6.34 -8.89
N ALA A 115 4.22 7.24 -9.53
CA ALA A 115 3.45 8.26 -8.84
C ALA A 115 2.30 7.66 -8.00
N PHE A 116 1.56 6.72 -8.57
CA PHE A 116 0.50 5.99 -7.88
C PHE A 116 1.03 5.15 -6.71
N GLY A 117 2.20 4.53 -6.86
CA GLY A 117 2.91 3.84 -5.79
C GLY A 117 3.25 4.75 -4.60
N PHE A 118 3.69 5.99 -4.85
CA PHE A 118 3.93 6.97 -3.78
C PHE A 118 2.63 7.45 -3.11
N PHE A 119 1.53 7.59 -3.85
CA PHE A 119 0.23 7.88 -3.24
C PHE A 119 -0.24 6.76 -2.32
N LEU A 120 -0.10 5.50 -2.75
CA LEU A 120 -0.39 4.34 -1.92
C LEU A 120 0.49 4.29 -0.67
N TRP A 121 1.79 4.55 -0.80
CA TRP A 121 2.69 4.69 0.34
C TRP A 121 2.18 5.74 1.34
N ALA A 122 1.79 6.92 0.86
CA ALA A 122 1.31 8.00 1.72
C ALA A 122 0.01 7.60 2.45
N ILE A 123 -0.92 6.95 1.75
CA ILE A 123 -2.18 6.47 2.33
C ILE A 123 -1.92 5.42 3.41
N PHE A 124 -1.13 4.38 3.11
CA PHE A 124 -0.82 3.32 4.09
C PHE A 124 -0.01 3.85 5.28
N THR A 125 0.87 4.83 5.07
CA THR A 125 1.60 5.49 6.17
C THR A 125 0.64 6.28 7.05
N ALA A 126 -0.28 7.04 6.46
CA ALA A 126 -1.29 7.78 7.22
C ALA A 126 -2.18 6.83 8.05
N LEU A 127 -2.64 5.72 7.45
CA LEU A 127 -3.39 4.67 8.15
C LEU A 127 -2.58 4.07 9.30
N ALA A 128 -1.31 3.73 9.07
CA ALA A 128 -0.43 3.21 10.11
C ALA A 128 -0.22 4.21 11.26
N VAL A 129 -0.05 5.51 10.98
CA VAL A 129 0.09 6.55 12.02
C VAL A 129 -1.21 6.67 12.83
N ILE A 130 -2.38 6.67 12.19
CA ILE A 130 -3.67 6.74 12.87
C ILE A 130 -3.86 5.53 13.79
N ASP A 131 -3.58 4.32 13.30
CA ASP A 131 -3.66 3.09 14.08
C ASP A 131 -2.65 3.08 15.24
N GLY A 132 -1.44 3.58 14.99
CA GLY A 132 -0.38 3.72 15.99
C GLY A 132 -0.79 4.65 17.12
N LEU A 133 -1.21 5.88 16.79
CA LEU A 133 -1.70 6.86 17.77
C LEU A 133 -2.88 6.33 18.58
N GLY A 134 -3.81 5.61 17.94
CA GLY A 134 -4.93 4.94 18.62
C GLY A 134 -4.50 3.84 19.60
N SER A 135 -3.40 3.13 19.31
CA SER A 135 -2.84 2.09 20.17
C SER A 135 -2.10 2.69 21.38
N PHE A 136 -1.30 3.75 21.17
CA PHE A 136 -0.54 4.40 22.24
C PHE A 136 -1.46 5.16 23.22
N ARG A 137 -2.52 5.82 22.74
CA ARG A 137 -3.44 6.57 23.60
C ARG A 137 -4.24 5.69 24.56
N ASN A 138 -4.52 4.43 24.18
CA ASN A 138 -5.18 3.45 25.05
C ASN A 138 -4.26 2.87 26.14
N ARG A 139 -2.93 2.97 26.00
CA ARG A 139 -1.96 2.49 27.01
C ARG A 139 -1.70 3.50 28.11
N GLY A 140 -1.81 4.80 27.83
CA GLY A 140 -1.58 5.88 28.81
C GLY A 140 -2.58 5.91 29.98
N VAL A 141 -3.81 5.42 29.79
CA VAL A 141 -4.86 5.46 30.84
C VAL A 141 -4.73 4.32 31.86
N LYS A 142 -4.05 3.21 31.53
CA LYS A 142 -3.90 2.06 32.45
C LYS A 142 -2.67 2.12 33.35
N GLY A 143 -1.83 3.15 33.24
CA GLY A 143 -0.60 3.30 34.05
C GLY A 143 -0.73 4.18 35.30
N GLY A 144 -1.88 4.81 35.54
CA GLY A 144 -2.03 5.88 36.53
C GLY A 144 -2.78 5.53 37.83
N SER A 145 -3.00 4.25 38.15
CA SER A 145 -3.69 3.88 39.39
C SER A 145 -3.03 2.67 40.03
N ARG A 146 -1.95 2.94 40.79
CA ARG A 146 -1.44 2.16 41.92
C ARG A 146 -0.40 3.03 42.66
N VAL A 147 -0.89 3.89 43.55
CA VAL A 147 -0.25 4.31 44.80
C VAL A 147 -1.35 4.53 45.81
#